data_AF-A0A0A0QTC1-F1
#
_entry.id   AF-A0A0A0QTC1-F1
#
_cell.length_a   1.000
_cell.length_b   1.000
_cell.length_c   1.000
_cell.angle_alpha   90.00
_cell.angle_beta   90.00
_cell.angle_gamma   90.00
#
_symmetry.space_group_name_H-M   'P 1'
#
loop_
_entity.id
_entity.type
_entity.pdbx_description
1 polymer ?
#
loop_
_entity_poly.entity_id
_entity_poly.type
_entity_poly.pdbx_seq_one_letter_code
_entity_poly.pdbx_strand_id
1 'polypeptide(L)'
;SPDITHCVAGLENSTLGTDIILTAFKDCLDPSQKSACSREFSSKASVFSFQLNRMCCDSDFCNGGDVQVPPADNTPNGYICDDCFTNQATDPCTATGVVQCTGKQNTCASFSGTASRPVKLRDRIAGKDALLETSAKLEFLTWR
;
A
#
# COMPACT_ATOMS: atom_id res chain seq x y z
N SER A 1 -30.93 -12.29 1.79
CA SER A 1 -29.85 -11.75 2.63
C SER A 1 -28.63 -11.62 1.73
N PRO A 2 -27.91 -10.50 1.66
CA PRO A 2 -26.69 -10.48 0.88
C PRO A 2 -25.62 -11.31 1.61
N ASP A 3 -24.99 -12.24 0.88
CA ASP A 3 -23.94 -13.16 1.35
C ASP A 3 -22.62 -12.41 1.60
N ILE A 4 -22.61 -11.45 2.50
CA ILE A 4 -21.36 -10.86 3.02
C ILE A 4 -20.90 -11.75 4.17
N THR A 5 -20.18 -12.82 3.84
CA THR A 5 -19.68 -13.82 4.79
C THR A 5 -18.23 -13.58 5.24
N HIS A 6 -17.64 -12.45 4.84
CA HIS A 6 -16.21 -12.22 5.00
C HIS A 6 -15.95 -10.88 5.69
N CYS A 7 -15.15 -10.89 6.75
CA CYS A 7 -14.69 -9.70 7.43
C CYS A 7 -13.27 -9.35 6.99
N VAL A 8 -12.91 -8.07 7.02
CA VAL A 8 -11.55 -7.58 6.85
C VAL A 8 -11.16 -6.69 8.02
N ALA A 9 -9.92 -6.84 8.49
CA ALA A 9 -9.24 -5.84 9.31
C ALA A 9 -7.89 -5.53 8.68
N GLY A 10 -7.44 -4.29 8.79
CA GLY A 10 -6.17 -3.93 8.22
C GLY A 10 -5.62 -2.63 8.76
N LEU A 11 -4.37 -2.40 8.39
CA LEU A 11 -3.62 -1.22 8.73
C LEU A 11 -2.94 -0.69 7.48
N GLU A 12 -3.12 0.60 7.24
CA GLU A 12 -2.34 1.38 6.29
C GLU A 12 -1.39 2.30 7.05
N ASN A 13 -0.11 2.22 6.72
CA ASN A 13 0.92 3.16 7.16
C ASN A 13 1.49 3.86 5.93
N SER A 14 1.15 5.13 5.75
CA SER A 14 1.56 5.92 4.60
C SER A 14 2.32 7.17 5.05
N THR A 15 3.53 7.36 4.54
CA THR A 15 4.33 8.57 4.73
C THR A 15 4.52 9.28 3.39
N LEU A 16 4.30 10.59 3.37
CA LEU A 16 4.67 11.47 2.26
C LEU A 16 5.43 12.68 2.83
N GLY A 17 6.75 12.73 2.63
CA GLY A 17 7.62 13.70 3.27
C GLY A 17 7.51 13.61 4.79
N THR A 18 6.97 14.65 5.43
CA THR A 18 6.72 14.69 6.88
C THR A 18 5.29 14.33 7.28
N ASP A 19 4.39 14.14 6.32
CA ASP A 19 2.98 13.83 6.55
C ASP A 19 2.80 12.32 6.69
N ILE A 20 2.66 11.85 7.93
CA ILE A 20 2.50 10.43 8.29
C ILE A 20 1.04 10.17 8.63
N ILE A 21 0.44 9.18 7.97
CA ILE A 21 -0.94 8.75 8.20
C ILE A 21 -0.92 7.28 8.54
N LEU A 22 -1.45 6.96 9.73
CA LEU A 22 -1.67 5.60 10.19
C LEU A 22 -3.17 5.37 10.30
N THR A 23 -3.71 4.46 9.51
CA THR A 23 -5.15 4.16 9.47
C THR A 23 -5.38 2.69 9.77
N ALA A 24 -6.05 2.39 10.87
CA ALA A 24 -6.62 1.09 11.13
C ALA A 24 -8.06 1.06 10.61
N PHE A 25 -8.46 -0.02 9.95
CA PHE A 25 -9.81 -0.17 9.42
C PHE A 25 -10.35 -1.58 9.65
N LYS A 26 -11.67 -1.66 9.72
CA LYS A 26 -12.44 -2.90 9.82
C LYS A 26 -13.70 -2.74 8.98
N ASP A 27 -13.99 -3.74 8.17
CA ASP A 27 -15.14 -3.68 7.28
C ASP A 27 -15.62 -5.09 6.89
N CYS A 28 -16.73 -5.12 6.19
CA CYS A 28 -17.18 -6.22 5.36
C CYS A 28 -16.29 -6.32 4.11
N LEU A 29 -15.77 -7.51 3.82
CA LEU A 29 -14.94 -7.74 2.64
C LEU A 29 -15.82 -7.94 1.41
N ASP A 30 -15.59 -7.13 0.36
CA ASP A 30 -16.10 -7.41 -0.98
C ASP A 30 -15.48 -8.72 -1.52
N PRO A 31 -16.28 -9.73 -1.92
CA PRO A 31 -15.77 -10.99 -2.47
C PRO A 31 -14.77 -10.84 -3.62
N SER A 32 -14.88 -9.77 -4.42
CA SER A 32 -13.91 -9.47 -5.49
C SER A 32 -12.49 -9.15 -4.98
N GLN A 33 -12.37 -8.76 -3.71
CA GLN A 33 -11.13 -8.38 -3.04
C GLN A 33 -10.52 -9.52 -2.23
N LYS A 34 -11.08 -10.74 -2.28
CA LYS A 34 -10.59 -11.89 -1.51
C LYS A 34 -9.14 -12.26 -1.81
N SER A 35 -8.66 -12.01 -3.02
CA SER A 35 -7.27 -12.25 -3.43
C SER A 35 -6.27 -11.32 -2.71
N ALA A 36 -6.72 -10.19 -2.19
CA ALA A 36 -5.91 -9.24 -1.42
C ALA A 36 -5.75 -9.62 0.07
N CYS A 37 -6.48 -10.63 0.54
CA CYS A 37 -6.41 -11.08 1.93
C CYS A 37 -5.06 -11.75 2.26
N SER A 38 -4.56 -11.49 3.47
CA SER A 38 -3.30 -12.04 4.01
C SER A 38 -2.08 -11.75 3.14
N ARG A 39 -2.16 -10.69 2.32
CA ARG A 39 -1.05 -10.18 1.54
C ARG A 39 -0.61 -8.85 2.13
N GLU A 40 0.70 -8.74 2.29
CA GLU A 40 1.33 -7.46 2.56
C GLU A 40 1.54 -6.73 1.23
N PHE A 41 1.21 -5.45 1.21
CA PHE A 41 1.62 -4.54 0.15
C PHE A 41 2.58 -3.54 0.76
N SER A 42 3.79 -3.43 0.20
CA SER A 42 4.78 -2.45 0.63
C SER A 42 5.38 -1.76 -0.58
N SER A 43 5.43 -0.43 -0.54
CA SER A 43 6.09 0.39 -1.55
C SER A 43 6.97 1.47 -0.92
N LYS A 44 8.08 1.78 -1.59
CA LYS A 44 9.04 2.77 -1.11
C LYS A 44 9.71 3.53 -2.26
N ALA A 45 9.64 4.84 -2.17
CA ALA A 45 10.39 5.84 -2.92
C ALA A 45 11.09 6.77 -1.92
N SER A 46 11.86 7.76 -2.39
CA SER A 46 12.64 8.68 -1.55
C SER A 46 11.78 9.48 -0.56
N VAL A 47 10.64 10.00 -1.01
CA VAL A 47 9.74 10.84 -0.20
C VAL A 47 8.42 10.14 0.15
N PHE A 48 8.23 8.90 -0.31
CA PHE A 48 6.98 8.17 -0.13
C PHE A 48 7.24 6.76 0.37
N SER A 49 6.52 6.35 1.40
CA SER A 49 6.45 4.95 1.80
C SER A 49 5.01 4.57 2.09
N PHE A 50 4.63 3.37 1.70
CA PHE A 50 3.30 2.84 1.95
C PHE A 50 3.39 1.38 2.33
N GLN A 51 2.72 1.02 3.41
CA GLN A 51 2.57 -0.36 3.85
C GLN A 51 1.10 -0.60 4.16
N LEU A 52 0.55 -1.67 3.59
CA LEU A 52 -0.81 -2.12 3.81
C LEU A 52 -0.77 -3.59 4.21
N ASN A 53 -1.31 -3.87 5.39
CA ASN A 53 -1.53 -5.22 5.88
C ASN A 53 -3.04 -5.45 6.02
N ARG A 54 -3.53 -6.56 5.47
CA ARG A 54 -4.95 -6.94 5.54
C ARG A 54 -5.07 -8.39 5.98
N MET A 55 -5.88 -8.62 7.00
CA MET A 55 -6.33 -9.94 7.41
C MET A 55 -7.82 -10.09 7.10
N CYS A 56 -8.20 -11.29 6.68
CA CYS A 56 -9.59 -11.63 6.41
C CYS A 56 -9.98 -12.90 7.15
N CYS A 57 -11.26 -13.03 7.47
CA CYS A 57 -11.80 -14.17 8.19
C CYS A 57 -13.31 -14.33 7.93
N ASP A 58 -13.84 -15.53 8.17
CA ASP A 58 -15.13 -15.99 7.63
C ASP A 58 -16.19 -16.28 8.72
N SER A 59 -15.95 -15.86 9.96
CA SER A 59 -16.89 -16.06 11.07
C SER A 59 -17.34 -14.72 11.66
N ASP A 60 -18.51 -14.71 12.29
CA ASP A 60 -19.06 -13.48 12.89
C ASP A 60 -18.08 -12.80 13.84
N PHE A 61 -17.91 -11.50 13.68
CA PHE A 61 -17.03 -10.63 14.49
C PHE A 61 -15.56 -11.09 14.60
N CYS A 62 -15.08 -11.92 13.67
CA CYS A 62 -13.72 -12.47 13.72
C CYS A 62 -12.60 -11.43 13.54
N ASN A 63 -12.92 -10.27 12.95
CA ASN A 63 -12.03 -9.12 12.84
C ASN A 63 -12.10 -8.20 14.08
N GLY A 64 -12.69 -8.70 15.18
CA GLY A 64 -12.68 -8.06 16.51
C GLY A 64 -11.28 -7.92 17.10
N GLY A 65 -11.16 -7.19 18.21
CA GLY A 65 -9.88 -6.96 18.91
C GLY A 65 -8.99 -5.88 18.29
N ASP A 66 -7.72 -5.83 18.69
CA ASP A 66 -6.81 -4.78 18.24
C ASP A 66 -6.17 -5.13 16.88
N VAL A 67 -6.11 -4.13 15.99
CA VAL A 67 -5.36 -4.25 14.74
C VAL A 67 -3.86 -4.15 15.06
N GLN A 68 -3.10 -5.18 14.72
CA GLN A 68 -1.66 -5.22 14.96
C GLN A 68 -0.90 -4.38 13.93
N VAL A 69 0.06 -3.60 14.42
CA VAL A 69 0.99 -2.84 13.59
C VAL A 69 2.23 -3.70 13.35
N PRO A 70 2.41 -4.29 12.14
CA PRO A 70 3.65 -4.97 11.84
C PRO A 70 4.80 -3.95 11.85
N PRO A 71 5.95 -4.27 12.46
CA PRO A 71 7.12 -3.41 12.36
C PRO A 71 7.57 -3.32 10.89
N ALA A 72 7.91 -2.12 10.44
CA ALA A 72 8.49 -1.93 9.12
C ALA A 72 9.90 -2.53 9.07
N ASP A 73 10.16 -3.41 8.10
CA ASP A 73 11.50 -3.93 7.84
C ASP A 73 12.25 -2.99 6.89
N ASN A 74 13.08 -2.13 7.50
CA ASN A 74 13.90 -1.16 6.80
C ASN A 74 15.32 -1.66 6.49
N THR A 75 15.59 -2.95 6.69
CA THR A 75 16.90 -3.55 6.40
C THR A 75 17.13 -3.53 4.88
N PRO A 76 18.19 -2.88 4.38
CA PRO A 76 18.52 -2.91 2.95
C PRO A 76 18.77 -4.34 2.49
N ASN A 77 18.16 -4.75 1.38
CA ASN A 77 18.28 -6.11 0.85
C ASN A 77 19.16 -6.23 -0.41
N GLY A 78 19.79 -5.12 -0.82
CA GLY A 78 20.72 -5.05 -1.95
C GLY A 78 20.09 -4.78 -3.31
N TYR A 79 18.76 -4.82 -3.43
CA TYR A 79 18.08 -4.38 -4.65
C TYR A 79 17.99 -2.85 -4.70
N ILE A 80 18.16 -2.29 -5.90
CA ILE A 80 18.16 -0.84 -6.15
C ILE A 80 17.22 -0.55 -7.30
N CYS A 81 16.32 0.41 -7.09
CA CYS A 81 15.38 0.87 -8.11
C CYS A 81 15.59 2.35 -8.42
N ASP A 82 15.25 2.75 -9.64
CA ASP A 82 15.11 4.16 -9.99
C ASP A 82 14.06 4.82 -9.09
N ASP A 83 14.30 6.08 -8.74
CA ASP A 83 13.47 6.81 -7.81
C ASP A 83 12.96 8.14 -8.39
N CYS A 84 11.65 8.33 -8.25
CA CYS A 84 10.96 9.62 -8.31
C CYS A 84 9.60 9.48 -7.64
N PHE A 85 9.08 10.57 -7.06
CA PHE A 85 7.70 10.64 -6.59
C PHE A 85 7.19 12.09 -6.61
N THR A 86 5.96 12.30 -7.07
CA THR A 86 5.25 13.58 -6.99
C THR A 86 3.75 13.34 -6.80
N ASN A 87 3.08 14.20 -6.03
CA ASN A 87 1.62 14.23 -5.87
C ASN A 87 0.94 15.37 -6.66
N GLN A 88 1.66 15.97 -7.61
CA GLN A 88 1.14 16.99 -8.53
C GLN A 88 1.45 16.62 -9.98
N ALA A 89 1.24 15.34 -10.34
CA ALA A 89 1.61 14.81 -11.64
C ALA A 89 0.71 15.34 -12.77
N THR A 90 1.32 15.78 -13.85
CA THR A 90 0.72 15.89 -15.19
C THR A 90 1.16 14.75 -16.10
N ASP A 91 2.37 14.24 -15.87
CA ASP A 91 3.07 13.23 -16.68
C ASP A 91 3.79 12.23 -15.75
N PRO A 92 4.19 11.04 -16.25
CA PRO A 92 5.09 10.16 -15.52
C PRO A 92 6.37 10.88 -15.09
N CYS A 93 6.82 10.66 -13.86
CA CYS A 93 8.03 11.32 -13.37
C CYS A 93 9.30 10.71 -13.99
N THR A 94 10.28 11.58 -14.24
CA THR A 94 11.63 11.16 -14.63
C THR A 94 12.42 10.81 -13.37
N ALA A 95 13.16 9.71 -13.42
CA ALA A 95 14.02 9.29 -12.32
C ALA A 95 15.07 10.38 -12.03
N THR A 96 15.21 10.76 -10.76
CA THR A 96 16.21 11.75 -10.30
C THR A 96 17.22 11.17 -9.31
N GLY A 97 16.96 9.95 -8.83
CA GLY A 97 17.82 9.24 -7.91
C GLY A 97 17.54 7.75 -7.93
N VAL A 98 17.95 7.08 -6.85
CA VAL A 98 17.71 5.67 -6.63
C VAL A 98 17.20 5.43 -5.21
N VAL A 99 16.42 4.38 -5.02
CA VAL A 99 15.95 3.91 -3.72
C VAL A 99 16.52 2.53 -3.43
N GLN A 100 17.01 2.32 -2.20
CA GLN A 100 17.43 1.01 -1.71
C GLN A 100 16.19 0.25 -1.25
N CYS A 101 15.93 -0.89 -1.88
CA CYS A 101 14.87 -1.81 -1.47
C CYS A 101 15.16 -2.35 -0.07
N THR A 102 14.10 -2.53 0.73
CA THR A 102 14.21 -3.06 2.09
C THR A 102 13.30 -4.26 2.31
N GLY A 103 13.65 -5.08 3.29
CA GLY A 103 12.91 -6.28 3.64
C GLY A 103 12.68 -7.19 2.44
N LYS A 104 11.41 -7.44 2.09
CA LYS A 104 11.02 -8.35 1.00
C LYS A 104 10.85 -7.67 -0.37
N GLN A 105 11.05 -6.36 -0.48
CA GLN A 105 10.91 -5.64 -1.75
C GLN A 105 11.90 -6.16 -2.79
N ASN A 106 11.41 -6.63 -3.93
CA ASN A 106 12.23 -7.32 -4.93
C ASN A 106 11.91 -6.90 -6.38
N THR A 107 11.02 -5.93 -6.56
CA THR A 107 10.53 -5.48 -7.87
C THR A 107 10.62 -3.96 -7.97
N CYS A 108 11.10 -3.45 -9.11
CA CYS A 108 11.03 -2.02 -9.42
C CYS A 108 9.78 -1.74 -10.25
N ALA A 109 9.01 -0.73 -9.88
CA ALA A 109 7.79 -0.38 -10.59
C ALA A 109 7.75 1.11 -10.96
N SER A 110 6.82 1.44 -11.86
CA SER A 110 6.52 2.81 -12.25
C SER A 110 5.00 2.95 -12.31
N PHE A 111 4.47 4.02 -11.74
CA PHE A 111 3.05 4.29 -11.71
C PHE A 111 2.75 5.76 -12.01
N SER A 112 1.56 6.00 -12.54
CA SER A 112 0.98 7.32 -12.70
C SER A 112 -0.53 7.21 -12.63
N GLY A 113 -1.21 8.10 -11.92
CA GLY A 113 -2.66 8.07 -11.80
C GLY A 113 -3.20 8.99 -10.72
N THR A 114 -4.46 8.79 -10.35
CA THR A 114 -5.09 9.53 -9.25
C THR A 114 -5.18 8.63 -8.03
N ALA A 115 -4.65 9.08 -6.89
CA ALA A 115 -4.71 8.37 -5.63
C ALA A 115 -5.22 9.26 -4.50
N SER A 116 -5.70 8.64 -3.43
CA SER A 116 -6.09 9.31 -2.20
C SER A 116 -5.47 8.60 -1.03
N ARG A 117 -5.01 9.37 -0.05
CA ARG A 117 -4.69 8.89 1.29
C ARG A 117 -5.90 9.13 2.20
N PRO A 118 -6.11 8.34 3.25
CA PRO A 118 -7.20 8.55 4.19
C PRO A 118 -7.25 10.00 4.68
N VAL A 119 -8.44 10.60 4.72
CA VAL A 119 -8.68 11.97 5.21
C VAL A 119 -7.99 13.08 4.37
N LYS A 120 -7.45 12.75 3.19
CA LYS A 120 -6.88 13.72 2.24
C LYS A 120 -7.68 13.75 0.94
N LEU A 121 -7.52 14.83 0.18
CA LEU A 121 -8.07 14.94 -1.17
C LEU A 121 -7.36 13.98 -2.14
N ARG A 122 -8.00 13.73 -3.28
CA ARG A 122 -7.39 12.97 -4.38
C ARG A 122 -6.33 13.84 -5.06
N ASP A 123 -5.13 13.28 -5.16
CA ASP A 123 -3.99 13.88 -5.82
C ASP A 123 -3.64 13.09 -7.09
N ARG A 124 -3.09 13.77 -8.10
CA ARG A 124 -2.45 13.08 -9.22
C ARG A 124 -1.03 12.72 -8.84
N ILE A 125 -0.73 11.43 -8.81
CA ILE A 125 0.56 10.89 -8.42
C ILE A 125 1.32 10.35 -9.63
N ALA A 126 2.64 10.44 -9.58
CA ALA A 126 3.53 9.66 -10.42
C ALA A 126 4.75 9.25 -9.59
N GLY A 127 5.22 8.02 -9.79
CA GLY A 127 6.34 7.51 -9.02
C GLY A 127 7.07 6.34 -9.67
N LYS A 128 8.32 6.17 -9.25
CA LYS A 128 9.15 4.98 -9.45
C LYS A 128 9.58 4.50 -8.08
N ASP A 129 9.32 3.24 -7.76
CA ASP A 129 9.46 2.72 -6.41
C ASP A 129 9.92 1.25 -6.37
N ALA A 130 10.36 0.87 -5.16
CA ALA A 130 10.61 -0.50 -4.77
C ALA A 130 9.31 -1.13 -4.23
N LEU A 131 8.90 -2.25 -4.83
CA LEU A 131 7.70 -3.02 -4.50
C LEU A 131 8.03 -4.46 -4.13
N LEU A 132 7.10 -5.09 -3.42
CA LEU A 132 7.02 -6.55 -3.31
C LEU A 132 6.26 -7.12 -4.53
N GLU A 133 6.83 -8.09 -5.24
CA GLU A 133 6.28 -8.66 -6.49
C GLU A 133 4.83 -9.16 -6.35
N THR A 134 4.50 -9.79 -5.22
CA THR A 134 3.13 -10.29 -4.96
C THR A 134 2.09 -9.18 -4.89
N SER A 135 2.55 -7.95 -4.71
CA SER A 135 1.77 -6.74 -4.53
C SER A 135 1.61 -5.97 -5.85
N ALA A 136 2.49 -6.18 -6.84
CA ALA A 136 2.37 -5.61 -8.19
C ALA A 136 1.18 -6.17 -8.99
N LYS A 137 0.65 -7.34 -8.60
CA LYS A 137 -0.60 -7.93 -9.15
C LYS A 137 -1.87 -7.41 -8.48
N LEU A 138 -1.75 -6.66 -7.37
CA LEU A 138 -2.86 -5.93 -6.79
C LEU A 138 -3.00 -4.64 -7.60
N GLU A 139 -3.91 -4.61 -8.57
CA GLU A 139 -4.24 -3.38 -9.28
C GLU A 139 -4.49 -2.27 -8.26
N PHE A 140 -3.80 -1.14 -8.43
CA PHE A 140 -3.84 0.02 -7.54
C PHE A 140 -5.30 0.35 -7.19
N LEU A 141 -5.69 -0.06 -5.98
CA LEU A 141 -7.06 0.02 -5.52
C LEU A 141 -7.45 1.49 -5.50
N THR A 142 -8.23 1.89 -6.49
CA THR A 142 -9.04 3.10 -6.41
C THR A 142 -9.98 2.89 -5.24
N TRP A 143 -9.68 3.53 -4.11
CA TRP A 143 -10.66 3.74 -3.05
C TRP A 143 -11.90 4.35 -3.72
N ARG A 144 -12.99 3.60 -3.83
CA ARG A 144 -14.33 4.13 -4.08
C ARG A 144 -15.04 4.21 -2.76
#